data_AF-A0AAW4FAN5-F1
#
_entry.id   AF-A0AAW4FAN5-F1
#
_cell.length_a   1.000
_cell.length_b   1.000
_cell.length_c   1.000
_cell.angle_alpha   90.00
_cell.angle_beta   90.00
_cell.angle_gamma   90.00
#
_symmetry.space_group_name_H-M   'P 1'
#
loop_
_entity.id
_entity.type
_entity.pdbx_description
1 polymer ?
#
loop_
_entity_poly.entity_id
_entity_poly.type
_entity_poly.pdbx_seq_one_letter_code
_entity_poly.pdbx_strand_id
1 'polypeptide(L)'
;LMLRSLKSRYAEHHNVHITDEAVRAAVTLSRRYLTERQLPDKAVDLLDTAAARVRMSLDTVPEQLTRIRSQLASLGMEKQALLEDIAVGHQNHGERLSAIEQEENVLMTARDDLEQQYARERELTGELLESRSDISRQSETLHLQQALHDIQQNQPLLSVDVDVRTVA
;
A
#
# COMPACT_ATOMS: atom_id res chain seq x y z
N LEU A 1 16.54 -24.92 -0.51
CA LEU A 1 15.63 -25.95 0.03
C LEU A 1 15.11 -25.57 1.42
N MET A 2 15.96 -25.20 2.39
CA MET A 2 15.52 -24.86 3.76
C MET A 2 14.54 -23.67 3.89
N LEU A 3 14.63 -22.63 3.06
CA LEU A 3 13.69 -21.50 3.14
C LEU A 3 12.28 -21.85 2.66
N ARG A 4 12.14 -22.83 1.75
CA ARG A 4 10.82 -23.27 1.26
C ARG A 4 10.04 -24.04 2.32
N SER A 5 10.72 -24.76 3.22
CA SER A 5 10.08 -25.42 4.36
C SER A 5 9.67 -24.45 5.47
N LEU A 6 10.34 -23.29 5.57
CA LEU A 6 9.99 -22.25 6.53
C LEU A 6 8.89 -21.32 6.02
N LYS A 7 8.80 -21.14 4.69
CA LYS A 7 7.81 -20.31 4.01
C LYS A 7 6.38 -20.50 4.54
N SER A 8 5.92 -21.74 4.68
CA SER A 8 4.53 -22.02 5.12
C SER A 8 4.27 -21.54 6.54
N ARG A 9 5.23 -21.70 7.46
CA ARG A 9 5.11 -21.24 8.85
C ARG A 9 5.05 -19.72 8.96
N TYR A 10 5.86 -18.99 8.18
CA TYR A 10 5.82 -17.53 8.17
C TYR A 10 4.56 -16.98 7.50
N ALA A 11 4.13 -17.60 6.40
CA ALA A 11 2.87 -17.29 5.74
C ALA A 11 1.68 -17.46 6.69
N GLU A 12 1.67 -18.53 7.49
CA GLU A 12 0.64 -18.79 8.51
C GLU A 12 0.72 -17.78 9.66
N HIS A 13 1.90 -17.53 10.22
CA HIS A 13 2.09 -16.60 11.35
C HIS A 13 1.61 -15.17 11.04
N HIS A 14 1.95 -14.66 9.87
CA HIS A 14 1.50 -13.33 9.42
C HIS A 14 0.15 -13.39 8.71
N ASN A 15 -0.39 -14.59 8.46
CA ASN A 15 -1.58 -14.87 7.67
C ASN A 15 -1.57 -14.10 6.32
N VAL A 16 -0.45 -14.19 5.62
CA VAL A 16 -0.20 -13.62 4.28
C VAL A 16 0.22 -14.74 3.33
N HIS A 17 0.00 -14.54 2.03
CA HIS A 17 0.56 -15.46 1.05
C HIS A 17 1.97 -15.01 0.67
N ILE A 18 2.93 -15.93 0.69
CA ILE A 18 4.30 -15.67 0.23
C ILE A 18 4.47 -16.32 -1.14
N THR A 19 4.93 -15.58 -2.14
CA THR A 19 5.22 -16.13 -3.46
C THR A 19 6.56 -16.89 -3.47
N ASP A 20 6.75 -17.80 -4.43
CA ASP A 20 8.07 -18.44 -4.56
C ASP A 20 9.17 -17.45 -5.01
N GLU A 21 8.78 -16.44 -5.77
CA GLU A 21 9.67 -15.38 -6.25
C GLU A 21 10.17 -14.51 -5.12
N ALA A 22 9.31 -14.16 -4.15
CA ALA A 22 9.71 -13.45 -2.94
C ALA A 22 10.82 -14.16 -2.16
N VAL A 23 10.75 -15.50 -2.04
CA VAL A 23 11.80 -16.28 -1.37
C VAL A 23 13.14 -16.17 -2.11
N ARG A 24 13.12 -16.21 -3.46
CA ARG A 24 14.33 -16.04 -4.27
C ARG A 24 14.88 -14.62 -4.19
N ALA A 25 14.00 -13.62 -4.19
CA ALA A 25 14.35 -12.22 -4.02
C ALA A 25 15.01 -11.98 -2.66
N ALA A 26 14.43 -12.50 -1.57
CA ALA A 26 14.97 -12.37 -0.23
C ALA A 26 16.40 -12.93 -0.12
N VAL A 27 16.67 -14.10 -0.72
CA VAL A 27 18.02 -14.67 -0.78
C VAL A 27 18.97 -13.79 -1.59
N THR A 28 18.52 -13.33 -2.76
CA THR A 28 19.36 -12.55 -3.68
C THR A 28 19.73 -11.19 -3.09
N LEU A 29 18.75 -10.48 -2.54
CA LEU A 29 18.91 -9.16 -1.94
C LEU A 29 19.70 -9.23 -0.64
N SER A 30 19.38 -10.17 0.25
CA SER A 30 20.15 -10.34 1.50
C SER A 30 21.61 -10.70 1.23
N ARG A 31 21.90 -11.50 0.18
CA ARG A 31 23.28 -11.78 -0.21
C ARG A 31 24.00 -10.53 -0.71
N ARG A 32 23.31 -9.66 -1.46
CA ARG A 32 23.89 -8.46 -2.08
C ARG A 32 24.09 -7.32 -1.08
N TYR A 33 23.14 -7.09 -0.18
CA TYR A 33 23.09 -5.89 0.65
C TYR A 33 23.34 -6.13 2.14
N LEU A 34 23.18 -7.37 2.64
CA LEU A 34 23.42 -7.71 4.04
C LEU A 34 24.69 -8.57 4.15
N THR A 35 25.85 -7.97 3.89
CA THR A 35 27.14 -8.68 3.79
C THR A 35 27.69 -9.16 5.14
N GLU A 36 27.30 -8.50 6.25
CA GLU A 36 27.78 -8.81 7.59
C GLU A 36 27.06 -10.02 8.24
N ARG A 37 26.00 -10.52 7.61
CA ARG A 37 25.15 -11.60 8.14
C ARG A 37 25.20 -12.84 7.23
N GLN A 38 24.99 -14.01 7.82
CA GLN A 38 25.05 -15.29 7.13
C GLN A 38 23.67 -15.76 6.66
N LEU A 39 23.66 -16.53 5.56
CA LEU A 39 22.47 -17.28 5.15
C LEU A 39 22.34 -18.54 6.04
N PRO A 40 21.11 -19.01 6.33
CA PRO A 40 19.83 -18.53 5.82
C PRO A 40 19.23 -17.34 6.60
N ASP A 41 19.70 -17.05 7.81
CA ASP A 41 19.06 -16.15 8.78
C ASP A 41 18.72 -14.77 8.20
N LYS A 42 19.65 -14.14 7.48
CA LYS A 42 19.39 -12.82 6.88
C LYS A 42 18.28 -12.81 5.82
N ALA A 43 18.06 -13.91 5.12
CA ALA A 43 16.98 -14.01 4.14
C ALA A 43 15.64 -14.29 4.82
N VAL A 44 15.67 -15.01 5.96
CA VAL A 44 14.51 -15.20 6.82
C VAL A 44 14.04 -13.87 7.38
N ASP A 45 14.95 -13.07 7.95
CA ASP A 45 14.62 -11.76 8.54
C ASP A 45 14.01 -10.80 7.51
N LEU A 46 14.55 -10.75 6.28
CA LEU A 46 13.95 -9.95 5.21
C LEU A 46 12.54 -10.41 4.85
N LEU A 47 12.35 -11.72 4.74
CA LEU A 47 11.05 -12.29 4.39
C LEU A 47 10.01 -12.06 5.51
N ASP A 48 10.43 -12.18 6.76
CA ASP A 48 9.60 -11.92 7.94
C ASP A 48 9.19 -10.45 8.03
N THR A 49 10.13 -9.53 7.79
CA THR A 49 9.87 -8.09 7.74
C THR A 49 8.92 -7.73 6.60
N ALA A 50 9.09 -8.35 5.42
CA ALA A 50 8.20 -8.14 4.28
C ALA A 50 6.79 -8.69 4.57
N ALA A 51 6.68 -9.86 5.20
CA ALA A 51 5.40 -10.44 5.61
C ALA A 51 4.67 -9.56 6.63
N ALA A 52 5.39 -9.05 7.64
CA ALA A 52 4.84 -8.10 8.62
C ALA A 52 4.37 -6.80 7.95
N ARG A 53 5.15 -6.27 7.00
CA ARG A 53 4.78 -5.06 6.25
C ARG A 53 3.50 -5.28 5.42
N VAL A 54 3.39 -6.42 4.74
CA VAL A 54 2.18 -6.77 3.98
C VAL A 54 0.97 -6.87 4.90
N ARG A 55 1.09 -7.58 6.03
CA ARG A 55 0.03 -7.66 7.05
C ARG A 55 -0.40 -6.26 7.51
N MET A 56 0.54 -5.42 7.90
CA MET A 56 0.23 -4.05 8.33
C MET A 56 -0.47 -3.25 7.22
N SER A 57 -0.02 -3.39 5.97
CA SER A 57 -0.61 -2.66 4.85
C SER A 57 -2.09 -2.99 4.63
N LEU A 58 -2.51 -4.23 4.92
CA LEU A 58 -3.91 -4.66 4.83
C LEU A 58 -4.80 -4.01 5.90
N ASP A 59 -4.24 -3.68 7.05
CA ASP A 59 -4.97 -3.11 8.19
C ASP A 59 -4.89 -1.57 8.24
N THR A 60 -4.05 -0.96 7.41
CA THR A 60 -3.78 0.50 7.41
C THR A 60 -4.29 1.20 6.16
N VAL A 61 -4.58 2.49 6.29
CA VAL A 61 -4.90 3.35 5.14
C VAL A 61 -3.63 3.56 4.29
N PRO A 62 -3.72 3.48 2.95
CA PRO A 62 -2.57 3.69 2.07
C PRO A 62 -1.89 5.05 2.31
N GLU A 63 -0.55 5.05 2.24
CA GLU A 63 0.26 6.26 2.47
C GLU A 63 -0.13 7.40 1.50
N GLN A 64 -0.43 7.06 0.25
CA GLN A 64 -0.84 8.02 -0.79
C GLN A 64 -2.10 8.77 -0.38
N LEU A 65 -3.10 8.07 0.14
CA LEU A 65 -4.35 8.67 0.60
C LEU A 65 -4.13 9.51 1.87
N THR A 66 -3.31 9.02 2.79
CA THR A 66 -2.92 9.76 4.00
C THR A 66 -2.20 11.06 3.65
N ARG A 67 -1.30 11.02 2.67
CA ARG A 67 -0.55 12.20 2.18
C ARG A 67 -1.48 13.25 1.58
N ILE A 68 -2.41 12.86 0.71
CA ILE A 68 -3.37 13.82 0.12
C ILE A 68 -4.26 14.43 1.21
N ARG A 69 -4.75 13.63 2.17
CA ARG A 69 -5.52 14.14 3.30
C ARG A 69 -4.74 15.16 4.12
N SER A 70 -3.45 14.90 4.37
CA SER A 70 -2.57 15.86 5.07
C SER A 70 -2.36 17.15 4.26
N GLN A 71 -2.23 17.06 2.94
CA GLN A 71 -2.07 18.24 2.07
C GLN A 71 -3.33 19.10 2.05
N LEU A 72 -4.51 18.48 1.90
CA LEU A 72 -5.80 19.17 2.00
C LEU A 72 -5.99 19.84 3.36
N ALA A 73 -5.61 19.17 4.46
CA ALA A 73 -5.68 19.78 5.80
C ALA A 73 -4.76 21.01 5.92
N SER A 74 -3.55 20.94 5.36
CA SER A 74 -2.61 22.08 5.34
C SER A 74 -3.16 23.25 4.55
N LEU A 75 -3.73 23.00 3.36
CA LEU A 75 -4.35 24.03 2.53
C LEU A 75 -5.56 24.66 3.22
N GLY A 76 -6.40 23.85 3.89
CA GLY A 76 -7.54 24.35 4.66
C GLY A 76 -7.13 25.26 5.82
N MET A 77 -6.04 24.92 6.53
CA MET A 77 -5.48 25.80 7.57
C MET A 77 -4.95 27.11 6.99
N GLU A 78 -4.24 27.04 5.86
CA GLU A 78 -3.74 28.25 5.17
C GLU A 78 -4.91 29.14 4.71
N LYS A 79 -5.93 28.55 4.08
CA LYS A 79 -7.15 29.24 3.65
C LYS A 79 -7.82 29.97 4.81
N GLN A 80 -7.98 29.29 5.95
CA GLN A 80 -8.60 29.86 7.13
C GLN A 80 -7.80 31.06 7.68
N ALA A 81 -6.47 30.95 7.76
CA ALA A 81 -5.62 32.04 8.22
C ALA A 81 -5.73 33.28 7.30
N LEU A 82 -5.75 33.08 5.99
CA LEU A 82 -5.92 34.17 5.03
C LEU A 82 -7.29 34.86 5.14
N LEU A 83 -8.36 34.09 5.41
CA LEU A 83 -9.69 34.64 5.63
C LEU A 83 -9.78 35.47 6.92
N GLU A 84 -9.08 35.06 7.97
CA GLU A 84 -8.97 35.81 9.22
C GLU A 84 -8.21 37.14 9.01
N ASP A 85 -7.10 37.12 8.27
CA ASP A 85 -6.35 38.33 7.90
C ASP A 85 -7.21 39.32 7.10
N ILE A 86 -8.02 38.82 6.15
CA ILE A 86 -8.98 39.64 5.41
C ILE A 86 -10.02 40.27 6.34
N ALA A 87 -10.51 39.51 7.33
CA ALA A 87 -11.51 40.00 8.28
C ALA A 87 -10.97 41.14 9.17
N VAL A 88 -9.65 41.16 9.45
CA VAL A 88 -8.98 42.22 10.21
C VAL A 88 -8.55 43.41 9.32
N GLY A 89 -8.76 43.32 8.01
CA GLY A 89 -8.58 44.42 7.07
C GLY A 89 -7.34 44.33 6.17
N HIS A 90 -6.66 43.18 6.12
CA HIS A 90 -5.56 42.95 5.18
C HIS A 90 -6.10 42.54 3.80
N GLN A 91 -5.96 43.41 2.78
CA GLN A 91 -6.71 43.28 1.51
C GLN A 91 -5.92 42.71 0.31
N ASN A 92 -4.99 41.77 0.49
CA ASN A 92 -4.15 41.32 -0.64
C ASN A 92 -3.93 39.80 -0.78
N HIS A 93 -4.90 39.00 -0.34
CA HIS A 93 -4.79 37.53 -0.35
C HIS A 93 -5.64 36.83 -1.43
N GLY A 94 -6.33 37.58 -2.29
CA GLY A 94 -7.27 37.03 -3.29
C GLY A 94 -6.63 36.06 -4.30
N GLU A 95 -5.44 36.39 -4.81
CA GLU A 95 -4.72 35.51 -5.75
C GLU A 95 -4.31 34.20 -5.09
N ARG A 96 -3.84 34.23 -3.83
CA ARG A 96 -3.46 33.02 -3.10
C ARG A 96 -4.68 32.17 -2.73
N LEU A 97 -5.79 32.78 -2.33
CA LEU A 97 -7.04 32.05 -2.09
C LEU A 97 -7.53 31.32 -3.34
N SER A 98 -7.48 31.98 -4.50
CA SER A 98 -7.85 31.34 -5.76
C SER A 98 -6.92 30.18 -6.12
N ALA A 99 -5.60 30.33 -5.89
CA ALA A 99 -4.65 29.24 -6.10
C ALA A 99 -4.91 28.05 -5.15
N ILE A 100 -5.17 28.31 -3.86
CA ILE A 100 -5.52 27.27 -2.88
C ILE A 100 -6.78 26.52 -3.33
N GLU A 101 -7.81 27.22 -3.78
CA GLU A 101 -9.03 26.57 -4.25
C GLU A 101 -8.80 25.69 -5.48
N GLN A 102 -7.92 26.10 -6.41
CA GLN A 102 -7.54 25.26 -7.54
C GLN A 102 -6.77 24.02 -7.08
N GLU A 103 -5.80 24.18 -6.18
CA GLU A 103 -5.03 23.08 -5.59
C GLU A 103 -5.94 22.09 -4.82
N GLU A 104 -6.86 22.60 -4.00
CA GLU A 104 -7.84 21.79 -3.26
C GLU A 104 -8.72 20.98 -4.20
N ASN A 105 -9.25 21.58 -5.27
CA ASN A 105 -10.11 20.87 -6.23
C ASN A 105 -9.38 19.71 -6.94
N VAL A 106 -8.11 19.95 -7.33
CA VAL A 106 -7.27 18.91 -7.94
C VAL A 106 -7.01 17.78 -6.95
N LEU A 107 -6.62 18.11 -5.72
CA LEU A 107 -6.35 17.14 -4.67
C LEU A 107 -7.59 16.37 -4.21
N MET A 108 -8.76 17.01 -4.18
CA MET A 108 -10.04 16.36 -3.87
C MET A 108 -10.42 15.34 -4.92
N THR A 109 -10.26 15.68 -6.20
CA THR A 109 -10.54 14.74 -7.31
C THR A 109 -9.58 13.54 -7.23
N ALA A 110 -8.29 13.80 -7.07
CA ALA A 110 -7.29 12.74 -6.92
C ALA A 110 -7.54 11.87 -5.66
N ARG A 111 -7.99 12.46 -4.55
CA ARG A 111 -8.40 11.72 -3.35
C ARG A 111 -9.56 10.79 -3.67
N ASP A 112 -10.60 11.29 -4.31
CA ASP A 112 -11.82 10.53 -4.59
C ASP A 112 -11.53 9.34 -5.51
N ASP A 113 -10.70 9.54 -6.54
CA ASP A 113 -10.23 8.47 -7.42
C ASP A 113 -9.48 7.38 -6.63
N LEU A 114 -8.56 7.78 -5.75
CA LEU A 114 -7.80 6.86 -4.90
C LEU A 114 -8.68 6.14 -3.86
N GLU A 115 -9.68 6.81 -3.30
CA GLU A 115 -10.63 6.19 -2.37
C GLU A 115 -11.49 5.15 -3.08
N GLN A 116 -11.94 5.43 -4.31
CA GLN A 116 -12.66 4.46 -5.13
C GLN A 116 -11.79 3.27 -5.54
N GLN A 117 -10.53 3.51 -5.88
CA GLN A 117 -9.59 2.43 -6.17
C GLN A 117 -9.36 1.57 -4.91
N TYR A 118 -9.07 2.21 -3.78
CA TYR A 118 -8.83 1.53 -2.50
C TYR A 118 -10.02 0.69 -2.05
N ALA A 119 -11.24 1.22 -2.17
CA ALA A 119 -12.45 0.48 -1.82
C ALA A 119 -12.60 -0.81 -2.66
N ARG A 120 -12.39 -0.70 -3.98
CA ARG A 120 -12.45 -1.85 -4.90
C ARG A 120 -11.33 -2.86 -4.62
N GLU A 121 -10.10 -2.39 -4.40
CA GLU A 121 -8.99 -3.28 -4.04
C GLU A 121 -9.25 -4.03 -2.74
N ARG A 122 -9.83 -3.35 -1.73
CA ARG A 122 -10.14 -3.95 -0.44
C ARG A 122 -11.22 -5.02 -0.54
N GLU A 123 -12.27 -4.77 -1.34
CA GLU A 123 -13.33 -5.74 -1.62
C GLU A 123 -12.78 -7.00 -2.30
N LEU A 124 -12.06 -6.83 -3.42
CA LEU A 124 -11.44 -7.94 -4.14
C LEU A 124 -10.42 -8.70 -3.30
N THR A 125 -9.66 -7.99 -2.45
CA THR A 125 -8.72 -8.62 -1.52
C THR A 125 -9.46 -9.51 -0.52
N GLY A 126 -10.58 -9.05 0.01
CA GLY A 126 -11.43 -9.84 0.93
C GLY A 126 -11.94 -11.12 0.26
N GLU A 127 -12.53 -10.98 -0.93
CA GLU A 127 -13.02 -12.12 -1.72
C GLU A 127 -11.90 -13.10 -2.09
N LEU A 128 -10.72 -12.58 -2.44
CA LEU A 128 -9.56 -13.38 -2.80
C LEU A 128 -9.03 -14.16 -1.60
N LEU A 129 -8.97 -13.56 -0.41
CA LEU A 129 -8.59 -14.26 0.82
C LEU A 129 -9.61 -15.35 1.19
N GLU A 130 -10.90 -15.10 0.99
CA GLU A 130 -11.94 -16.08 1.24
C GLU A 130 -11.88 -17.26 0.25
N SER A 131 -11.78 -16.98 -1.05
CA SER A 131 -11.70 -18.02 -2.08
C SER A 131 -10.46 -18.92 -1.90
N ARG A 132 -9.34 -18.37 -1.41
CA ARG A 132 -8.12 -19.14 -1.10
C ARG A 132 -8.29 -20.18 0.00
N SER A 133 -9.33 -20.07 0.84
CA SER A 133 -9.62 -21.08 1.87
C SER A 133 -10.23 -22.37 1.30
N ASP A 134 -10.83 -22.31 0.10
CA ASP A 134 -11.46 -23.45 -0.56
C ASP A 134 -10.76 -23.83 -1.87
N ILE A 135 -10.15 -25.02 -1.89
CA ILE A 135 -9.47 -25.56 -3.08
C ILE A 135 -10.40 -25.71 -4.29
N SER A 136 -11.70 -25.95 -4.06
CA SER A 136 -12.70 -26.03 -5.14
C SER A 136 -12.94 -24.70 -5.86
N ARG A 137 -12.63 -23.57 -5.22
CA ARG A 137 -12.78 -22.20 -5.77
C ARG A 137 -11.56 -21.73 -6.57
N GLN A 138 -10.64 -22.62 -6.95
CA GLN A 138 -9.40 -22.24 -7.64
C GLN A 138 -9.60 -21.40 -8.91
N SER A 139 -10.64 -21.67 -9.70
CA SER A 139 -10.97 -20.86 -10.89
C SER A 139 -11.40 -19.44 -10.53
N GLU A 140 -12.15 -19.28 -9.44
CA GLU A 140 -12.60 -18.00 -8.92
C GLU A 140 -11.43 -17.20 -8.36
N THR A 141 -10.54 -17.84 -7.59
CA THR A 141 -9.31 -17.21 -7.08
C THR A 141 -8.45 -16.63 -8.21
N LEU A 142 -8.29 -17.37 -9.31
CA LEU A 142 -7.54 -16.88 -10.48
C LEU A 142 -8.22 -15.65 -11.12
N HIS A 143 -9.55 -15.67 -11.21
CA HIS A 143 -10.32 -14.55 -11.76
C HIS A 143 -10.22 -13.30 -10.89
N LEU A 144 -10.35 -13.45 -9.56
CA LEU A 144 -10.20 -12.37 -8.59
C LEU A 144 -8.79 -11.80 -8.60
N GLN A 145 -7.77 -12.66 -8.73
CA GLN A 145 -6.39 -12.23 -8.82
C GLN A 145 -6.12 -11.41 -10.10
N GLN A 146 -6.71 -11.81 -11.24
CA GLN A 146 -6.65 -11.03 -12.47
C GLN A 146 -7.38 -9.69 -12.35
N ALA A 147 -8.61 -9.69 -11.81
CA ALA A 147 -9.37 -8.48 -11.60
C ALA A 147 -8.64 -7.48 -10.68
N LEU A 148 -8.02 -7.99 -9.60
CA LEU A 148 -7.22 -7.16 -8.70
C LEU A 148 -6.00 -6.58 -9.43
N HIS A 149 -5.31 -7.39 -10.23
CA HIS A 149 -4.18 -6.91 -11.04
C HIS A 149 -4.59 -5.82 -12.05
N ASP A 150 -5.75 -5.97 -12.68
CA ASP A 150 -6.28 -5.02 -13.65
C ASP A 150 -6.65 -3.67 -13.02
N ILE A 151 -7.09 -3.66 -11.76
CA ILE A 151 -7.36 -2.42 -11.01
C ILE A 151 -6.05 -1.80 -10.51
N GLN A 152 -5.12 -2.62 -10.01
CA GLN A 152 -3.88 -2.16 -9.40
C GLN A 152 -2.85 -1.65 -10.41
N GLN A 153 -2.80 -2.22 -11.62
CA GLN A 153 -1.85 -1.88 -12.68
C GLN A 153 -0.41 -1.69 -12.12
N ASN A 154 0.11 -0.46 -12.16
CA ASN A 154 1.43 -0.08 -11.65
C ASN A 154 1.40 0.66 -10.30
N GLN A 155 0.24 0.86 -9.69
CA GLN A 155 0.06 1.61 -8.45
C GLN A 155 -0.85 0.87 -7.47
N PRO A 156 -0.42 -0.28 -6.93
CA PRO A 156 -1.20 -0.99 -5.92
C PRO A 156 -1.29 -0.17 -4.62
N LEU A 157 -2.51 0.02 -4.12
CA LEU A 157 -2.75 0.65 -2.81
C LEU A 157 -2.72 -0.37 -1.68
N LEU A 158 -3.07 -1.61 -1.98
CA LEU A 158 -3.01 -2.76 -1.08
C LEU A 158 -2.10 -3.85 -1.65
N SER A 159 -1.25 -4.41 -0.81
CA SER A 159 -0.47 -5.61 -1.14
C SER A 159 -1.08 -6.80 -0.42
N VAL A 160 -1.51 -7.82 -1.17
CA VAL A 160 -2.08 -9.05 -0.59
C VAL A 160 -1.02 -10.13 -0.39
N ASP A 161 -0.02 -10.12 -1.27
CA ASP A 161 1.01 -11.14 -1.36
C ASP A 161 2.39 -10.56 -1.08
N VAL A 162 3.22 -11.35 -0.38
CA VAL A 162 4.66 -11.10 -0.30
C VAL A 162 5.28 -11.56 -1.62
N ASP A 163 5.64 -10.59 -2.45
CA ASP A 163 6.21 -10.69 -3.79
C ASP A 163 7.62 -10.09 -3.86
N VAL A 164 8.17 -9.94 -5.07
CA VAL A 164 9.50 -9.34 -5.26
C VAL A 164 9.52 -7.86 -4.84
N ARG A 165 8.41 -7.13 -5.03
CA ARG A 165 8.31 -5.69 -4.74
C ARG A 165 8.29 -5.39 -3.24
N THR A 166 7.60 -6.23 -2.48
CA THR A 166 7.46 -6.09 -1.01
C THR A 166 8.72 -6.50 -0.26
N VAL A 167 9.56 -7.36 -0.85
CA VAL A 167 10.86 -7.80 -0.28
C VAL A 167 12.00 -6.84 -0.63
N ALA A 168 11.88 -6.07 -1.72
CA ALA A 168 12.85 -5.05 -2.13
C ALA A 168 12.81 -3.80 -1.23
#